data_AF-A0A2H0V7P0-F1
#
_entry.id   AF-A0A2H0V7P0-F1
#
_cell.length_a   1.000
_cell.length_b   1.000
_cell.length_c   1.000
_cell.angle_alpha   90.00
_cell.angle_beta   90.00
_cell.angle_gamma   90.00
#
_symmetry.space_group_name_H-M   'P 1'
#
loop_
_entity.id
_entity.type
_entity.pdbx_description
1 polymer ?
#
loop_
_entity_poly.entity_id
_entity_poly.type
_entity_poly.pdbx_seq_one_letter_code
_entity_poly.pdbx_strand_id
1 'polypeptide(L)'
;MFMTKEEQNKEEKQQNLKRYEIIYLISNKYSEDEVEPMNKDIVKMLKDNGGVIIAEENWGKRKLSYPIKHFYHAYYYLIECDLPAEKVPQINNYFRLDEKMLRHLIVQKRVKTAEEI
;
A
#
# COMPACT_ATOMS: atom_id res chain seq x y z
N MET A 1 -19.48 33.38 -15.42
CA MET A 1 -19.12 32.92 -14.07
C MET A 1 -17.91 32.03 -14.23
N PHE A 2 -16.71 32.61 -14.18
CA PHE A 2 -15.46 31.92 -14.49
C PHE A 2 -14.98 31.22 -13.22
N MET A 3 -14.85 29.90 -13.29
CA MET A 3 -14.33 29.09 -12.19
C MET A 3 -12.88 29.49 -11.89
N THR A 4 -12.53 29.52 -10.62
CA THR A 4 -11.23 30.03 -10.15
C THR A 4 -10.12 29.05 -10.52
N LYS A 5 -8.90 29.57 -10.77
CA LYS A 5 -7.72 28.73 -11.09
C LYS A 5 -7.40 27.70 -10.00
N GLU A 6 -7.89 27.90 -8.78
CA GLU A 6 -7.74 26.97 -7.65
C GLU A 6 -8.69 25.77 -7.73
N GLU A 7 -9.90 25.97 -8.29
CA GLU A 7 -10.87 24.89 -8.52
C GLU A 7 -10.43 23.98 -9.67
N GLN A 8 -9.85 24.56 -10.74
CA GLN A 8 -9.29 23.78 -11.85
C GLN A 8 -8.11 22.88 -11.41
N ASN A 9 -7.28 23.36 -10.47
CA ASN A 9 -6.11 22.62 -9.97
C ASN A 9 -6.48 21.45 -9.03
N LYS A 10 -7.67 21.50 -8.40
CA LYS A 10 -8.22 20.41 -7.58
C LYS A 10 -8.80 19.30 -8.45
N GLU A 11 -9.46 19.64 -9.56
CA GLU A 11 -10.02 18.67 -10.49
C GLU A 11 -8.94 17.90 -11.28
N GLU A 12 -7.84 18.55 -11.68
CA GLU A 12 -6.71 17.88 -12.34
C GLU A 12 -5.97 16.89 -11.41
N LYS A 13 -5.84 17.19 -10.11
CA LYS A 13 -5.27 16.26 -9.13
C LYS A 13 -6.13 15.02 -8.89
N GLN A 14 -7.45 15.14 -9.04
CA GLN A 14 -8.39 14.03 -8.87
C GLN A 14 -8.31 13.04 -10.04
N GLN A 15 -7.93 13.49 -11.25
CA GLN A 15 -7.92 12.68 -12.48
C GLN A 15 -6.71 11.73 -12.63
N ASN A 16 -5.67 11.83 -11.79
CA ASN A 16 -4.46 10.99 -11.93
C ASN A 16 -4.22 10.00 -10.77
N LEU A 17 -5.22 9.77 -9.93
CA LEU A 17 -5.18 8.72 -8.91
C LEU A 17 -5.49 7.38 -9.56
N LYS A 18 -4.56 6.43 -9.43
CA LYS A 18 -4.75 5.05 -9.88
C LYS A 18 -4.92 4.15 -8.67
N ARG A 19 -5.73 3.11 -8.84
CA ARG A 19 -5.93 2.11 -7.79
C ARG A 19 -4.79 1.11 -7.77
N TYR A 20 -4.27 0.87 -6.59
CA TYR A 20 -3.24 -0.12 -6.33
C TYR A 20 -3.66 -1.06 -5.22
N GLU A 21 -3.23 -2.30 -5.37
CA GLU A 21 -3.27 -3.32 -4.34
C GLU A 21 -1.83 -3.61 -3.93
N ILE A 22 -1.54 -3.41 -2.65
CA ILE A 22 -0.20 -3.57 -2.08
C ILE A 22 -0.27 -4.72 -1.08
N ILE A 23 0.48 -5.77 -1.35
CA ILE A 23 0.66 -6.90 -0.44
C ILE A 23 2.09 -6.85 0.08
N TYR A 24 2.27 -6.95 1.40
CA TYR A 24 3.60 -7.02 2.00
C TYR A 24 3.67 -8.01 3.15
N LEU A 25 4.88 -8.51 3.34
CA LEU A 25 5.24 -9.55 4.29
C LEU A 25 6.19 -8.97 5.33
N ILE A 26 5.74 -8.86 6.57
CA ILE A 26 6.58 -8.45 7.70
C ILE A 26 7.21 -9.69 8.32
N SER A 27 8.50 -9.59 8.67
CA SER A 27 9.26 -10.67 9.27
C SER A 27 8.64 -11.16 10.60
N ASN A 28 8.63 -12.48 10.80
CA ASN A 28 8.25 -13.11 12.07
C ASN A 28 9.34 -12.98 13.17
N LYS A 29 10.30 -12.04 13.01
CA LYS A 29 11.20 -11.63 14.09
C LYS A 29 10.46 -10.82 15.16
N TYR A 30 9.39 -10.13 14.77
CA TYR A 30 8.59 -9.25 15.63
C TYR A 30 7.36 -9.98 16.18
N SER A 31 6.92 -9.59 17.38
CA SER A 31 5.66 -10.07 17.93
C SER A 31 4.47 -9.41 17.22
N GLU A 32 3.28 -9.98 17.36
CA GLU A 32 2.05 -9.41 16.78
C GLU A 32 1.79 -7.97 17.29
N ASP A 33 2.03 -7.73 18.58
CA ASP A 33 1.92 -6.41 19.22
C ASP A 33 2.91 -5.38 18.64
N GLU A 34 4.07 -5.83 18.15
CA GLU A 34 5.06 -4.96 17.50
C GLU A 34 4.75 -4.72 16.02
N VAL A 35 4.02 -5.63 15.37
CA VAL A 35 3.72 -5.56 13.93
C VAL A 35 2.55 -4.60 13.65
N GLU A 36 1.54 -4.55 14.52
CA GLU A 36 0.44 -3.57 14.39
C GLU A 36 0.90 -2.11 14.28
N PRO A 37 1.77 -1.58 15.14
CA PRO A 37 2.24 -0.19 15.01
C PRO A 37 3.07 0.00 13.72
N MET A 38 3.85 -0.98 13.30
CA MET A 38 4.59 -0.91 12.02
C MET A 38 3.64 -0.80 10.84
N ASN A 39 2.54 -1.55 10.86
CA ASN A 39 1.49 -1.46 9.87
C ASN A 39 0.84 -0.07 9.84
N LYS A 40 0.55 0.52 11.02
CA LYS A 40 0.04 1.89 11.14
C LYS A 40 1.01 2.94 10.58
N ASP A 41 2.32 2.76 10.79
CA ASP A 41 3.34 3.64 10.23
C ASP A 41 3.38 3.59 8.69
N ILE A 42 3.23 2.39 8.12
CA ILE A 42 3.14 2.21 6.65
C ILE A 42 1.89 2.87 6.10
N VAL A 43 0.74 2.64 6.73
CA VAL A 43 -0.54 3.28 6.40
C VAL A 43 -0.42 4.80 6.43
N LYS A 44 0.24 5.35 7.45
CA LYS A 44 0.50 6.79 7.56
C LYS A 44 1.42 7.28 6.44
N MET A 45 2.51 6.56 6.15
CA MET A 45 3.42 6.89 5.06
C MET A 45 2.71 6.91 3.69
N LEU A 46 1.78 5.98 3.45
CA LEU A 46 0.95 5.98 2.23
C LEU A 46 0.04 7.22 2.16
N LYS A 47 -0.58 7.61 3.28
CA LYS A 47 -1.41 8.83 3.36
C LYS A 47 -0.60 10.11 3.17
N ASP A 48 0.57 10.20 3.79
CA ASP A 48 1.47 11.36 3.69
C ASP A 48 1.97 11.56 2.25
N ASN A 49 2.04 10.49 1.45
CA ASN A 49 2.36 10.55 0.02
C ASN A 49 1.15 10.86 -0.88
N GLY A 50 0.01 11.26 -0.32
CA GLY A 50 -1.20 11.60 -1.06
C GLY A 50 -2.06 10.39 -1.42
N GLY A 51 -1.86 9.26 -0.74
CA GLY A 51 -2.66 8.05 -0.90
C GLY A 51 -3.97 8.09 -0.13
N VAL A 52 -5.04 7.60 -0.75
CA VAL A 52 -6.33 7.36 -0.10
C VAL A 52 -6.50 5.87 0.12
N ILE A 53 -6.61 5.44 1.37
CA ILE A 53 -6.81 4.03 1.71
C ILE A 53 -8.29 3.69 1.56
N ILE A 54 -8.56 2.64 0.79
CA ILE A 54 -9.92 2.15 0.51
C ILE A 54 -10.23 0.96 1.41
N ALA A 55 -9.28 0.03 1.52
CA ALA A 55 -9.40 -1.15 2.36
C ALA A 55 -8.03 -1.55 2.92
N GLU A 56 -8.07 -2.13 4.12
CA GLU A 56 -6.93 -2.68 4.80
C GLU A 56 -7.34 -4.05 5.35
N GLU A 57 -6.59 -5.09 4.99
CA GLU A 57 -6.81 -6.44 5.48
C GLU A 57 -5.54 -6.95 6.17
N ASN A 58 -5.70 -7.37 7.43
CA ASN A 58 -4.69 -8.10 8.16
C ASN A 58 -4.96 -9.61 8.03
N TRP A 59 -4.06 -10.32 7.36
CA TRP A 59 -4.15 -11.76 7.14
C TRP A 59 -3.44 -12.57 8.24
N GLY A 60 -2.79 -11.89 9.18
CA GLY A 60 -2.06 -12.46 10.30
C GLY A 60 -0.84 -13.25 9.88
N LYS A 61 -0.36 -14.10 10.80
CA LYS A 61 0.80 -14.95 10.60
C LYS A 61 0.48 -16.14 9.71
N ARG A 62 1.20 -16.29 8.60
CA ARG A 62 1.06 -17.42 7.67
C ARG A 62 2.41 -18.06 7.36
N LYS A 63 2.39 -19.36 7.05
CA LYS A 63 3.56 -20.14 6.65
C LYS A 63 3.92 -19.83 5.19
N LEU A 64 5.20 -19.58 4.93
CA LEU A 64 5.75 -19.39 3.59
C LEU A 64 5.98 -20.74 2.92
N SER A 65 5.80 -20.80 1.60
CA SER A 65 6.09 -22.03 0.82
C SER A 65 7.57 -22.40 0.83
N TYR A 66 8.46 -21.41 0.98
CA TYR A 66 9.91 -21.57 1.11
C TYR A 66 10.46 -20.48 2.04
N PRO A 67 11.60 -20.72 2.71
CA PRO A 67 12.15 -19.74 3.63
C PRO A 67 12.67 -18.50 2.89
N ILE A 68 12.33 -17.32 3.40
CA ILE A 68 12.86 -16.03 2.94
C ILE A 68 13.70 -15.45 4.06
N LYS A 69 14.98 -15.14 3.80
CA LYS A 69 15.95 -14.69 4.83
C LYS A 69 15.93 -15.60 6.08
N HIS A 70 15.82 -16.93 5.88
CA HIS A 70 15.69 -17.96 6.93
C HIS A 70 14.40 -17.94 7.77
N PHE A 71 13.41 -17.11 7.43
CA PHE A 71 12.09 -17.14 8.06
C PHE A 71 11.13 -18.08 7.32
N TYR A 72 10.40 -18.92 8.06
CA TYR A 72 9.37 -19.83 7.52
C TYR A 72 7.94 -19.29 7.65
N HIS A 73 7.76 -18.23 8.44
CA HIS A 73 6.48 -17.57 8.67
C HIS A 73 6.65 -16.06 8.50
N ALA A 74 5.59 -15.39 8.11
CA ALA A 74 5.53 -13.94 7.98
C ALA A 74 4.12 -13.44 8.33
N TYR A 75 4.01 -12.17 8.71
CA TYR A 75 2.72 -11.50 8.85
C TYR A 75 2.34 -10.88 7.51
N TYR A 76 1.13 -11.18 7.05
CA TYR A 76 0.62 -10.74 5.75
C TYR A 76 -0.33 -9.56 5.94
N TYR A 77 -0.10 -8.52 5.16
CA TYR A 77 -1.00 -7.37 5.06
C TYR A 77 -1.31 -7.08 3.61
N LEU A 78 -2.55 -6.70 3.37
CA LEU A 78 -3.04 -6.23 2.08
C LEU A 78 -3.66 -4.86 2.28
N ILE A 79 -3.24 -3.90 1.46
CA ILE A 79 -3.78 -2.55 1.41
C ILE A 79 -4.28 -2.27 0.00
N GLU A 80 -5.54 -1.89 -0.11
CA GLU A 80 -6.08 -1.30 -1.33
C GLU A 80 -6.10 0.22 -1.15
N CYS A 81 -5.41 0.93 -2.04
CA CYS A 81 -5.31 2.39 -1.98
C CYS A 81 -5.28 3.03 -3.36
N ASP A 82 -5.79 4.25 -3.44
CA ASP A 82 -5.63 5.13 -4.59
C ASP A 82 -4.40 5.99 -4.36
N LEU A 83 -3.45 5.94 -5.30
CA LEU A 83 -2.18 6.67 -5.22
C LEU A 83 -1.88 7.41 -6.53
N PRO A 84 -1.18 8.55 -6.47
CA PRO A 84 -0.60 9.17 -7.65
C PRO A 84 0.47 8.24 -8.24
N ALA A 85 0.42 8.01 -9.56
CA ALA A 85 1.37 7.11 -10.24
C ALA A 85 2.84 7.50 -10.03
N GLU A 86 3.11 8.80 -9.89
CA GLU A 86 4.46 9.37 -9.65
C GLU A 86 5.05 8.97 -8.30
N LYS A 87 4.22 8.61 -7.32
CA LYS A 87 4.64 8.26 -5.96
C LYS A 87 4.99 6.79 -5.80
N VAL A 88 4.51 5.94 -6.71
CA VAL A 88 4.74 4.48 -6.66
C VAL A 88 6.23 4.10 -6.63
N PRO A 89 7.13 4.71 -7.44
CA PRO A 89 8.56 4.38 -7.37
C PRO A 89 9.19 4.72 -6.00
N GLN A 90 8.77 5.82 -5.37
CA GLN A 90 9.26 6.24 -4.06
C GLN A 90 8.83 5.24 -2.98
N ILE A 91 7.56 4.84 -3.00
CA ILE A 91 7.00 3.83 -2.09
C ILE A 91 7.67 2.46 -2.28
N ASN A 92 7.89 2.04 -3.53
CA ASN A 92 8.59 0.80 -3.83
C ASN A 92 10.03 0.82 -3.28
N ASN A 93 10.74 1.94 -3.40
CA ASN A 93 12.08 2.08 -2.84
C ASN A 93 12.07 2.05 -1.31
N TYR A 94 11.10 2.70 -0.67
CA TYR A 94 10.93 2.63 0.78
C TYR A 94 10.77 1.18 1.27
N PHE A 95 9.87 0.40 0.66
CA PHE A 95 9.68 -1.01 1.02
C PHE A 95 10.91 -1.88 0.76
N ARG A 96 11.73 -1.56 -0.26
CA ARG A 96 12.99 -2.26 -0.54
C ARG A 96 14.06 -2.01 0.51
N LEU A 97 14.10 -0.79 1.08
CA LEU A 97 15.09 -0.38 2.07
C LEU A 97 14.71 -0.81 3.48
N ASP A 98 13.43 -1.06 3.75
CA ASP A 98 12.98 -1.50 5.05
C ASP A 98 13.39 -2.96 5.32
N GLU A 99 14.31 -3.17 6.27
CA GLU A 99 14.79 -4.49 6.66
C GLU A 99 13.71 -5.37 7.28
N LYS A 100 12.65 -4.76 7.84
CA LYS A 100 11.51 -5.44 8.46
C LYS A 100 10.68 -6.20 7.41
N MET A 101 10.72 -5.74 6.16
CA MET A 101 10.02 -6.34 5.04
C MET A 101 10.81 -7.54 4.48
N LEU A 102 10.09 -8.65 4.32
CA LEU A 102 10.60 -9.84 3.63
C LEU A 102 10.35 -9.76 2.13
N ARG A 103 9.15 -9.29 1.74
CA ARG A 103 8.74 -9.11 0.36
C ARG A 103 7.54 -8.17 0.31
N HIS A 104 7.42 -7.42 -0.77
CA HIS A 104 6.26 -6.63 -1.12
C HIS A 104 5.93 -6.82 -2.60
N LEU A 105 4.67 -6.59 -2.94
CA LEU A 105 4.16 -6.58 -4.29
C LEU A 105 3.16 -5.43 -4.42
N ILE A 106 3.37 -4.58 -5.42
CA ILE A 106 2.47 -3.48 -5.76
C ILE A 106 1.87 -3.81 -7.12
N VAL A 107 0.55 -3.97 -7.18
CA VAL A 107 -0.19 -4.28 -8.40
C VAL A 107 -1.14 -3.14 -8.70
N GLN A 108 -1.17 -2.66 -9.95
CA GLN A 108 -2.21 -1.74 -10.38
C GLN A 108 -3.51 -2.50 -10.59
N LYS A 109 -4.54 -2.16 -9.81
CA LYS A 109 -5.87 -2.78 -9.89
C LYS A 109 -6.73 -1.99 -10.86
N ARG A 110 -7.41 -2.68 -11.76
CA ARG A 110 -8.44 -2.05 -12.60
C ARG A 110 -9.71 -1.89 -11.76
N VAL A 111 -10.20 -0.67 -11.65
CA VAL A 111 -11.50 -0.41 -11.02
C VAL A 111 -12.56 -0.86 -12.02
N LYS A 112 -13.30 -1.93 -11.69
CA LYS A 112 -14.46 -2.32 -12.49
C LYS A 112 -15.53 -1.23 -12.33
N THR A 113 -16.00 -0.71 -13.45
CA THR A 113 -17.08 0.28 -13.46
C THR A 113 -18.41 -0.48 -13.53
N ALA A 114 -19.52 0.12 -13.08
CA ALA A 114 -20.81 -0.54 -12.88
C ALA A 114 -21.40 -1.31 -14.09
N GLU A 115 -20.83 -1.13 -15.28
CA GLU A 115 -21.19 -1.85 -16.51
C GLU A 115 -20.60 -3.27 -16.61
N GLU A 116 -19.67 -3.64 -15.71
CA GLU A 116 -18.93 -4.92 -15.73
C GLU A 116 -19.19 -5.83 -14.50
N ILE A 117 -20.27 -5.58 -13.75
CA ILE A 117 -20.69 -6.39 -12.58
C ILE A 117 -21.81 -7.35 -12.97
#